data_AF-E5XPL4-F1
#
_entry.id   AF-E5XPL4-F1
#
_cell.length_a   1.000
_cell.length_b   1.000
_cell.length_c   1.000
_cell.angle_alpha   90.00
_cell.angle_beta   90.00
_cell.angle_gamma   90.00
#
_symmetry.space_group_name_H-M   'P 1'
#
loop_
_entity.id
_entity.type
_entity.pdbx_description
1 polymer ?
#
loop_
_entity_poly.entity_id
_entity_poly.type
_entity_poly.pdbx_seq_one_letter_code
_entity_poly.pdbx_strand_id
1 'polypeptide(L)'
;MRFSAKVAAVCCAVSLLGACARPPVPGEDGAEKQAPAVSPGLPAAAKPYAAPARPPLEEAPLVVQASADAEDRLGKAARGALVDSGGYHGYKMAREAPDWSEDGVFVDFMSPDGSLACTGGVHGVMCQSASPAFPKPPRPTNSPAPVAWQPLISLTTKDLSFGVFGGGVNVFPFSKPLPAGSTIRLGEIECAGETDGITCVNYRNSTGFEATRDALTPLRSPDPLPADSRAEPRTPGSKYCGALVTERAVEQAAEQSWPTTGKLGHWRLDVANPYTCADVQPAMARREQYQGQTLWSVGVLIFDKGRFVGPATDRPYDNLSAEPDPDDPTLVRLRFALKQGGSGSARAQCRDGKVVLLDSIPDGAQQAP
;
A
#
# COMPACT_ATOMS: atom_id res chain seq x y z
N MET A 1 21.14 -12.29 54.88
CA MET A 1 21.21 -10.82 54.79
C MET A 1 20.20 -10.36 53.75
N ARG A 2 19.14 -9.67 54.18
CA ARG A 2 18.05 -9.20 53.33
C ARG A 2 18.32 -7.74 52.97
N PHE A 3 18.40 -7.39 51.69
CA PHE A 3 18.31 -6.00 51.25
C PHE A 3 16.99 -5.80 50.51
N SER A 4 16.14 -4.98 51.12
CA SER A 4 14.88 -4.48 50.60
C SER A 4 15.13 -3.03 50.18
N ALA A 5 14.89 -2.69 48.92
CA ALA A 5 14.96 -1.30 48.44
C ALA A 5 13.58 -0.90 47.88
N LYS A 6 12.90 -0.01 48.62
CA LYS A 6 11.77 0.80 48.17
C LYS A 6 12.29 2.23 47.94
N VAL A 7 12.06 2.80 46.78
CA VAL A 7 12.09 4.26 46.50
C VAL A 7 11.04 4.49 45.41
N ALA A 8 9.81 4.90 45.76
CA ALA A 8 9.35 6.28 45.99
C ALA A 8 9.27 7.10 44.68
N ALA A 9 8.03 7.25 44.21
CA ALA A 9 7.62 8.13 43.13
C ALA A 9 7.65 9.60 43.59
N VAL A 10 8.15 10.49 42.74
CA VAL A 10 8.10 11.94 42.94
C VAL A 10 7.27 12.54 41.80
N CYS A 11 6.08 13.03 42.16
CA CYS A 11 5.33 13.98 41.36
C CYS A 11 6.03 15.34 41.41
N CYS A 12 6.23 15.97 40.26
CA CYS A 12 6.53 17.40 40.19
C CYS A 12 5.64 18.04 39.13
N ALA A 13 4.61 18.73 39.59
CA ALA A 13 3.86 19.72 38.84
C ALA A 13 4.45 21.09 39.21
N VAL A 14 4.97 21.82 38.23
CA VAL A 14 5.27 23.26 38.36
C VAL A 14 4.86 23.93 37.05
N SER A 15 3.77 24.68 37.12
CA SER A 15 3.47 25.78 36.20
C SER A 15 4.40 26.95 36.49
N LEU A 16 4.84 27.70 35.48
CA LEU A 16 5.07 29.15 35.59
C LEU A 16 5.19 29.78 34.19
N LEU A 17 4.35 30.77 33.98
CA LEU A 17 4.33 31.73 32.87
C LEU A 17 5.62 32.54 32.87
N GLY A 18 6.20 32.75 31.68
CA GLY A 18 7.35 33.62 31.48
C GLY A 18 7.30 34.29 30.11
N ALA A 19 6.55 35.38 30.00
CA ALA A 19 6.59 36.27 28.85
C ALA A 19 7.83 37.17 28.96
N CYS A 20 8.86 36.89 28.17
CA CYS A 20 10.00 37.80 28.00
C CYS A 20 9.67 38.82 26.89
N ALA A 21 9.47 40.07 27.30
CA ALA A 21 9.46 41.22 26.39
C ALA A 21 10.87 41.41 25.81
N ARG A 22 10.99 41.36 24.47
CA ARG A 22 12.22 41.76 23.75
C ARG A 22 12.24 43.29 23.56
N PRO A 23 13.41 43.94 23.67
CA PRO A 23 13.56 45.36 23.34
C PRO A 23 13.42 45.59 21.82
N PRO A 24 12.99 46.80 21.40
CA PRO A 24 12.88 47.14 19.99
C PRO A 24 14.27 47.31 19.37
N VAL A 25 14.50 46.67 18.22
CA VAL A 25 15.69 46.87 17.37
C VAL A 25 15.45 48.11 16.50
N PRO A 26 16.34 49.12 16.52
CA PRO A 26 16.26 50.26 15.62
C PRO A 26 17.00 49.98 14.30
N GLY A 27 16.32 50.27 13.18
CA GLY A 27 16.92 50.70 11.91
C GLY A 27 17.56 49.64 11.02
N GLU A 28 16.78 49.09 10.09
CA GLU A 28 17.28 48.69 8.77
C GLU A 28 16.39 49.34 7.71
N ASP A 29 16.82 50.51 7.27
CA ASP A 29 16.35 51.15 6.05
C ASP A 29 16.94 50.41 4.83
N GLY A 30 16.08 50.08 3.85
CA GLY A 30 16.54 49.99 2.46
C GLY A 30 16.67 48.60 1.80
N ALA A 31 16.07 47.54 2.33
CA ALA A 31 15.83 46.34 1.51
C ALA A 31 14.55 46.54 0.68
N GLU A 32 14.72 46.92 -0.58
CA GLU A 32 13.68 46.91 -1.61
C GLU A 32 12.96 45.57 -1.57
N LYS A 33 11.72 45.56 -1.06
CA LYS A 33 10.84 44.40 -1.04
C LYS A 33 10.65 43.94 -2.48
N GLN A 34 11.46 42.99 -2.93
CA GLN A 34 11.14 42.16 -4.07
C GLN A 34 9.74 41.61 -3.82
N ALA A 35 8.79 42.03 -4.64
CA ALA A 35 7.45 41.49 -4.61
C ALA A 35 7.59 39.96 -4.68
N PRO A 36 6.90 39.20 -3.80
CA PRO A 36 7.00 37.75 -3.82
C PRO A 36 6.69 37.29 -5.25
N ALA A 37 7.63 36.55 -5.84
CA ALA A 37 7.44 35.97 -7.16
C ALA A 37 6.10 35.25 -7.13
N VAL A 38 5.18 35.67 -8.00
CA VAL A 38 3.86 35.06 -8.15
C VAL A 38 4.13 33.60 -8.48
N SER A 39 3.92 32.72 -7.49
CA SER A 39 4.02 31.29 -7.71
C SER A 39 3.04 30.97 -8.83
N PRO A 40 3.47 30.35 -9.95
CA PRO A 40 2.56 30.03 -11.03
C PRO A 40 1.38 29.25 -10.44
N GLY A 41 0.18 29.80 -10.58
CA GLY A 41 -1.02 29.24 -9.98
C GLY A 41 -1.22 27.79 -10.42
N LEU A 42 -1.69 26.94 -9.51
CA LEU A 42 -2.06 25.56 -9.82
C LEU A 42 -3.06 25.56 -10.99
N PRO A 43 -2.92 24.64 -11.97
CA PRO A 43 -3.90 24.53 -13.04
C PRO A 43 -5.27 24.17 -12.44
N ALA A 44 -6.32 24.78 -13.00
CA ALA A 44 -7.69 24.55 -12.53
C ALA A 44 -8.13 23.10 -12.72
N ALA A 45 -7.69 22.45 -13.80
CA ALA A 45 -8.03 21.08 -14.13
C ALA A 45 -6.81 20.26 -14.56
N ALA A 46 -6.77 19.00 -14.15
CA ALA A 46 -5.80 18.04 -14.67
C ALA A 46 -6.03 17.79 -16.17
N LYS A 47 -4.94 17.58 -16.91
CA LYS A 47 -5.01 17.35 -18.35
C LYS A 47 -5.21 15.86 -18.66
N PRO A 48 -6.26 15.47 -19.39
CA PRO A 48 -6.45 14.10 -19.80
C PRO A 48 -5.42 13.70 -20.86
N TYR A 49 -4.99 12.44 -20.78
CA TYR A 49 -4.32 11.71 -21.84
C TYR A 49 -5.40 11.06 -22.73
N ALA A 50 -5.78 11.75 -23.81
CA ALA A 50 -6.89 11.38 -24.70
C ALA A 50 -6.54 11.64 -26.18
N ALA A 51 -7.21 10.95 -27.11
CA ALA A 51 -7.09 11.24 -28.55
C ALA A 51 -7.74 12.60 -28.91
N PRO A 52 -7.29 13.32 -29.96
CA PRO A 52 -6.23 12.99 -30.91
C PRO A 52 -4.87 13.55 -30.46
N ALA A 53 -4.54 13.49 -29.16
CA ALA A 53 -3.19 13.82 -28.74
C ALA A 53 -2.22 13.01 -29.60
N ARG A 54 -1.39 13.71 -30.39
CA ARG A 54 -0.24 13.06 -31.02
C ARG A 54 0.46 12.31 -29.90
N PRO A 55 0.77 11.01 -30.08
CA PRO A 55 1.61 10.31 -29.12
C PRO A 55 2.81 11.24 -28.86
N PRO A 56 3.17 11.50 -27.59
CA PRO A 56 4.36 12.29 -27.30
C PRO A 56 5.49 11.78 -28.20
N LEU A 57 6.14 12.68 -28.94
CA LEU A 57 7.17 12.33 -29.92
C LEU A 57 8.42 11.70 -29.25
N GLU A 58 8.45 11.65 -27.92
CA GLU A 58 9.53 11.14 -27.10
C GLU A 58 8.98 10.31 -25.94
N GLU A 59 9.86 9.54 -25.31
CA GLU A 59 9.69 8.65 -24.16
C GLU A 59 9.17 9.33 -22.88
N ALA A 60 8.46 10.46 -23.00
CA ALA A 60 8.04 11.26 -21.88
C ALA A 60 7.12 10.42 -20.97
N PRO A 61 7.49 10.25 -19.69
CA PRO A 61 6.70 9.48 -18.74
C PRO A 61 5.33 10.15 -18.56
N LEU A 62 4.36 9.38 -18.04
CA LEU A 62 3.08 9.94 -17.62
C LEU A 62 3.32 11.12 -16.66
N VAL A 63 2.90 12.30 -17.07
CA VAL A 63 3.10 13.51 -16.28
C VAL A 63 1.95 13.65 -15.29
N VAL A 64 2.25 13.45 -14.00
CA VAL A 64 1.29 13.66 -12.91
C VAL A 64 1.48 15.07 -12.35
N GLN A 65 0.57 15.98 -12.67
CA GLN A 65 0.58 17.36 -12.19
C GLN A 65 -0.48 17.56 -11.12
N ALA A 66 -0.16 18.39 -10.12
CA ALA A 66 -1.16 18.82 -9.16
C ALA A 66 -2.18 19.73 -9.83
N SER A 67 -3.46 19.59 -9.47
CA SER A 67 -4.55 20.40 -10.01
C SER A 67 -5.60 20.71 -8.94
N ALA A 68 -6.29 21.85 -9.07
CA ALA A 68 -7.29 22.28 -8.10
C ALA A 68 -8.54 21.36 -8.07
N ASP A 69 -8.87 20.70 -9.19
CA ASP A 69 -9.98 19.74 -9.29
C ASP A 69 -9.65 18.33 -8.76
N ALA A 70 -8.38 18.04 -8.46
CA ALA A 70 -7.97 16.67 -8.13
C ALA A 70 -8.58 16.19 -6.81
N GLU A 71 -8.76 17.09 -5.83
CA GLU A 71 -9.35 16.73 -4.54
C GLU A 71 -10.78 16.20 -4.71
N ASP A 72 -11.65 16.93 -5.41
CA ASP A 72 -13.03 16.52 -5.61
C ASP A 72 -13.12 15.21 -6.41
N ARG A 73 -12.31 15.10 -7.48
CA ARG A 73 -12.29 13.95 -8.38
C ARG A 73 -11.80 12.69 -7.68
N LEU A 74 -10.66 12.74 -6.99
CA LEU A 74 -10.16 11.62 -6.20
C LEU A 74 -11.07 11.33 -4.99
N GLY A 75 -11.70 12.36 -4.43
CA GLY A 75 -12.65 12.25 -3.33
C GLY A 75 -13.90 11.42 -3.65
N LYS A 76 -14.23 11.20 -4.93
CA LYS A 76 -15.32 10.29 -5.34
C LYS A 76 -15.14 8.87 -4.76
N ALA A 77 -13.90 8.39 -4.68
CA ALA A 77 -13.57 7.09 -4.09
C ALA A 77 -13.95 6.99 -2.60
N ALA A 78 -13.96 8.10 -1.85
CA ALA A 78 -14.41 8.10 -0.47
C ALA A 78 -15.94 8.21 -0.31
N ARG A 79 -16.66 8.59 -1.39
CA ARG A 79 -18.10 8.92 -1.34
C ARG A 79 -19.03 7.79 -1.81
N GLY A 80 -18.55 6.86 -2.62
CA GLY A 80 -19.38 5.76 -3.13
C GLY A 80 -19.70 4.70 -2.06
N ALA A 81 -20.48 3.68 -2.38
CA ALA A 81 -20.77 2.58 -1.47
C ALA A 81 -19.61 1.59 -1.41
N LEU A 82 -18.87 1.53 -0.28
CA LEU A 82 -17.79 0.56 -0.10
C LEU A 82 -18.34 -0.86 -0.12
N VAL A 83 -17.80 -1.71 -0.99
CA VAL A 83 -18.20 -3.12 -1.15
C VAL A 83 -17.26 -4.05 -0.39
N ASP A 84 -17.73 -5.27 -0.14
CA ASP A 84 -16.89 -6.38 0.33
C ASP A 84 -15.97 -6.85 -0.81
N SER A 85 -14.66 -6.62 -0.67
CA SER A 85 -13.64 -7.07 -1.63
C SER A 85 -13.56 -8.60 -1.70
N GLY A 86 -14.06 -9.31 -0.69
CA GLY A 86 -14.05 -10.77 -0.67
C GLY A 86 -14.81 -11.41 -1.82
N GLY A 87 -15.81 -10.69 -2.36
CA GLY A 87 -16.58 -11.10 -3.54
C GLY A 87 -15.89 -10.84 -4.89
N TYR A 88 -14.62 -10.44 -4.90
CA TYR A 88 -13.85 -10.04 -6.08
C TYR A 88 -12.50 -10.77 -6.23
N HIS A 89 -12.27 -11.87 -5.51
CA HIS A 89 -11.10 -12.74 -5.70
C HIS A 89 -11.23 -13.75 -6.86
N GLY A 90 -12.21 -13.53 -7.73
CA GLY A 90 -12.53 -14.43 -8.84
C GLY A 90 -12.28 -13.77 -10.18
N TYR A 91 -11.66 -14.50 -11.09
CA TYR A 91 -11.50 -14.09 -12.50
C TYR A 91 -11.76 -15.22 -13.49
N LYS A 92 -11.85 -14.87 -14.78
CA LYS A 92 -11.85 -15.80 -15.91
C LYS A 92 -10.81 -15.37 -16.95
N MET A 93 -10.11 -16.35 -17.53
CA MET A 93 -9.19 -16.11 -18.65
C MET A 93 -9.92 -15.81 -19.96
N ALA A 94 -11.15 -16.31 -20.10
CA ALA A 94 -12.02 -16.11 -21.26
C ALA A 94 -13.47 -15.98 -20.80
N ARG A 95 -14.27 -15.18 -21.52
CA ARG A 95 -15.70 -14.98 -21.23
C ARG A 95 -16.47 -16.29 -21.09
N GLU A 96 -16.20 -17.23 -22.00
CA GLU A 96 -16.87 -18.54 -22.07
C GLU A 96 -16.26 -19.60 -21.14
N ALA A 97 -15.24 -19.26 -20.34
CA ALA A 97 -14.67 -20.23 -19.40
C ALA A 97 -15.76 -20.69 -18.41
N PRO A 98 -15.88 -22.01 -18.16
CA PRO A 98 -16.98 -22.55 -17.36
C PRO A 98 -16.91 -22.04 -15.92
N ASP A 99 -15.71 -22.06 -15.35
CA ASP A 99 -15.47 -21.79 -13.95
C ASP A 99 -14.70 -20.50 -13.72
N TRP A 100 -14.97 -19.88 -12.57
CA TRP A 100 -14.15 -18.80 -12.03
C TRP A 100 -12.88 -19.41 -11.40
N SER A 101 -11.72 -18.84 -11.71
CA SER A 101 -10.47 -19.13 -11.01
C SER A 101 -10.35 -18.19 -9.80
N GLU A 102 -9.77 -18.67 -8.71
CA GLU A 102 -9.40 -17.86 -7.56
C GLU A 102 -7.88 -17.72 -7.49
N ASP A 103 -7.36 -16.51 -7.31
CA ASP A 103 -5.93 -16.31 -7.01
C ASP A 103 -5.63 -16.23 -5.50
N GLY A 104 -6.65 -15.98 -4.69
CA GLY A 104 -6.60 -15.82 -3.23
C GLY A 104 -5.75 -14.67 -2.69
N VAL A 105 -5.16 -13.85 -3.57
CA VAL A 105 -4.18 -12.81 -3.20
C VAL A 105 -4.55 -11.46 -3.81
N PHE A 106 -5.10 -11.44 -5.03
CA PHE A 106 -5.52 -10.22 -5.69
C PHE A 106 -7.04 -10.12 -5.77
N VAL A 107 -7.46 -8.88 -5.93
CA VAL A 107 -8.83 -8.47 -6.11
C VAL A 107 -8.97 -8.04 -7.56
N ASP A 108 -9.85 -8.72 -8.27
CA ASP A 108 -10.10 -8.56 -9.68
C ASP A 108 -11.48 -7.95 -9.91
N PHE A 109 -11.52 -6.85 -10.65
CA PHE A 109 -12.78 -6.17 -10.95
C PHE A 109 -12.74 -5.49 -12.31
N MET A 110 -13.91 -5.19 -12.85
CA MET A 110 -14.05 -4.40 -14.07
C MET A 110 -14.80 -3.10 -13.78
N SER A 111 -14.64 -2.10 -14.65
CA SER A 111 -15.55 -0.95 -14.67
C SER A 111 -17.00 -1.43 -14.91
N PRO A 112 -18.02 -0.66 -14.50
CA PRO A 112 -19.43 -1.00 -14.74
C PRO A 112 -19.76 -1.35 -16.20
N ASP A 113 -19.18 -0.61 -17.15
CA ASP A 113 -19.35 -0.82 -18.59
C ASP A 113 -18.44 -1.93 -19.17
N GLY A 114 -17.53 -2.46 -18.35
CA GLY A 114 -16.55 -3.48 -18.71
C GLY A 114 -15.44 -3.01 -19.65
N SER A 115 -15.26 -1.70 -19.86
CA SER A 115 -14.21 -1.15 -20.72
C SER A 115 -12.81 -1.22 -20.11
N LEU A 116 -12.73 -1.29 -18.78
CA LEU A 116 -11.51 -1.42 -17.99
C LEU A 116 -11.59 -2.68 -17.13
N ALA A 117 -10.50 -3.44 -17.09
CA ALA A 117 -10.27 -4.50 -16.13
C ALA A 117 -9.12 -4.09 -15.20
N CYS A 118 -9.22 -4.43 -13.93
CA CYS A 118 -8.26 -4.09 -12.90
C CYS A 118 -7.98 -5.30 -12.02
N THR A 119 -6.71 -5.47 -11.65
CA THR A 119 -6.23 -6.45 -10.69
C THR A 119 -5.38 -5.72 -9.67
N GLY A 120 -5.66 -5.90 -8.38
CA GLY A 120 -4.97 -5.17 -7.34
C GLY A 120 -4.87 -5.90 -6.01
N GLY A 121 -4.09 -5.32 -5.11
CA GLY A 121 -3.75 -5.86 -3.80
C GLY A 121 -3.36 -4.72 -2.86
N VAL A 122 -2.91 -5.06 -1.65
CA VAL A 122 -2.46 -4.08 -0.65
C VAL A 122 -1.28 -3.20 -1.10
N HIS A 123 -0.61 -3.56 -2.20
CA HIS A 123 0.55 -2.85 -2.76
C HIS A 123 0.22 -1.91 -3.93
N GLY A 124 -0.96 -2.06 -4.53
CA GLY A 124 -1.22 -1.42 -5.81
C GLY A 124 -2.42 -1.96 -6.54
N VAL A 125 -2.82 -1.24 -7.58
CA VAL A 125 -3.78 -1.68 -8.59
C VAL A 125 -3.19 -1.47 -9.97
N MET A 126 -3.36 -2.47 -10.83
CA MET A 126 -3.04 -2.40 -12.24
C MET A 126 -4.32 -2.49 -13.04
N CYS A 127 -4.52 -1.56 -13.96
CA CYS A 127 -5.69 -1.54 -14.83
C CYS A 127 -5.30 -1.57 -16.30
N GLN A 128 -6.12 -2.23 -17.10
CA GLN A 128 -5.98 -2.33 -18.54
C GLN A 128 -7.31 -2.01 -19.20
N SER A 129 -7.28 -1.20 -20.26
CA SER A 129 -8.44 -1.08 -21.15
C SER A 129 -8.44 -2.20 -22.17
N ALA A 130 -9.61 -2.83 -22.39
CA ALA A 130 -9.77 -3.86 -23.41
C ALA A 130 -9.63 -3.30 -24.84
N SER A 131 -9.97 -2.03 -25.03
CA SER A 131 -9.91 -1.33 -26.32
C SER A 131 -9.75 0.17 -26.07
N PRO A 132 -8.57 0.64 -25.63
CA PRO A 132 -8.36 2.05 -25.31
C PRO A 132 -8.44 2.88 -26.59
N ALA A 133 -9.19 3.98 -26.54
CA ALA A 133 -9.13 5.01 -27.57
C ALA A 133 -8.06 6.08 -27.26
N PHE A 134 -7.54 6.12 -26.02
CA PHE A 134 -6.37 6.92 -25.68
C PHE A 134 -5.07 6.26 -26.19
N PRO A 135 -4.01 7.07 -26.47
CA PRO A 135 -2.76 6.52 -27.00
C PRO A 135 -2.13 5.46 -26.08
N LYS A 136 -1.29 4.60 -26.62
CA LYS A 136 -0.47 3.67 -25.81
C LYS A 136 0.77 4.40 -25.29
N PRO A 137 1.30 4.04 -24.12
CA PRO A 137 2.52 4.65 -23.61
C PRO A 137 3.70 4.18 -24.47
N PRO A 138 4.64 5.07 -24.83
CA PRO A 138 5.81 4.70 -25.63
C PRO A 138 6.65 3.68 -24.87
N ARG A 139 7.18 2.67 -25.58
CA ARG A 139 8.13 1.71 -24.99
C ARG A 139 9.47 2.40 -24.76
N PRO A 140 10.08 2.33 -23.56
CA PRO A 140 11.43 2.85 -23.34
C PRO A 140 12.47 2.12 -24.21
N THR A 141 13.37 2.86 -24.84
CA THR A 141 14.43 2.35 -25.73
C THR A 141 15.43 1.45 -25.01
N ASN A 142 15.71 1.73 -23.73
CA ASN A 142 16.65 0.96 -22.90
C ASN A 142 15.99 -0.22 -22.17
N SER A 143 14.89 -0.75 -22.69
CA SER A 143 14.17 -1.88 -22.11
C SER A 143 15.04 -3.15 -22.05
N PRO A 144 15.26 -3.76 -20.88
CA PRO A 144 15.98 -5.02 -20.78
C PRO A 144 15.17 -6.13 -21.46
N ALA A 145 15.71 -6.69 -22.54
CA ALA A 145 15.19 -7.94 -23.10
C ALA A 145 15.42 -9.07 -22.07
N PRO A 146 14.47 -10.03 -21.89
CA PRO A 146 13.29 -10.31 -22.71
C PRO A 146 11.95 -9.79 -22.14
N VAL A 147 11.94 -8.82 -21.21
CA VAL A 147 10.71 -8.46 -20.50
C VAL A 147 9.71 -7.74 -21.41
N ALA A 148 8.47 -8.24 -21.48
CA ALA A 148 7.42 -7.70 -22.33
C ALA A 148 6.92 -6.35 -21.78
N TRP A 149 7.01 -5.28 -22.58
CA TRP A 149 6.39 -4.00 -22.28
C TRP A 149 4.85 -4.10 -22.42
N GLN A 150 4.11 -3.64 -21.41
CA GLN A 150 2.65 -3.71 -21.39
C GLN A 150 2.04 -2.32 -21.12
N PRO A 151 0.97 -1.92 -21.84
CA PRO A 151 0.31 -0.63 -21.65
C PRO A 151 -0.66 -0.66 -20.46
N LEU A 152 -0.18 -0.99 -19.26
CA LEU A 152 -0.98 -1.01 -18.04
C LEU A 152 -0.90 0.32 -17.31
N ILE A 153 -2.02 0.76 -16.74
CA ILE A 153 -2.04 1.83 -15.74
C ILE A 153 -1.67 1.18 -14.41
N SER A 154 -0.63 1.64 -13.74
CA SER A 154 -0.19 1.09 -12.46
C SER A 154 -0.18 2.18 -11.40
N LEU A 155 -1.03 2.04 -10.40
CA LEU A 155 -1.05 2.87 -9.20
C LEU A 155 -0.56 2.02 -8.02
N THR A 156 0.60 2.36 -7.48
CA THR A 156 1.19 1.71 -6.31
C THR A 156 1.06 2.59 -5.08
N THR A 157 1.49 2.10 -3.92
CA THR A 157 1.63 2.92 -2.70
C THR A 157 2.61 4.10 -2.86
N LYS A 158 3.46 4.07 -3.89
CA LYS A 158 4.53 5.05 -4.12
C LYS A 158 4.26 5.97 -5.30
N ASP A 159 3.76 5.43 -6.40
CA ASP A 159 3.70 6.12 -7.68
C ASP A 159 2.49 5.76 -8.54
N LEU A 160 2.29 6.57 -9.57
CA LEU A 160 1.37 6.31 -10.67
C LEU A 160 2.19 6.29 -11.96
N SER A 161 2.02 5.25 -12.77
CA SER A 161 2.65 5.10 -14.07
C SER A 161 1.68 4.57 -15.12
N PHE A 162 2.02 4.78 -16.39
CA PHE A 162 1.33 4.19 -17.53
C PHE A 162 2.35 3.57 -18.47
N GLY A 163 2.28 2.25 -18.61
CA GLY A 163 3.31 1.45 -19.24
C GLY A 163 4.23 0.82 -18.20
N VAL A 164 4.27 -0.51 -18.16
CA VAL A 164 5.08 -1.28 -17.22
C VAL A 164 5.86 -2.39 -17.94
N PHE A 165 7.02 -2.74 -17.40
CA PHE A 165 7.71 -3.98 -17.80
C PHE A 165 7.03 -5.15 -17.08
N GLY A 166 6.46 -6.07 -17.85
CA GLY A 166 5.66 -7.19 -17.35
C GLY A 166 6.46 -8.25 -16.57
N GLY A 167 5.75 -9.24 -16.04
CA GLY A 167 6.32 -10.39 -15.33
C GLY A 167 5.88 -10.55 -13.88
N GLY A 168 5.16 -9.58 -13.30
CA GLY A 168 4.71 -9.62 -11.90
C GLY A 168 3.21 -9.88 -11.69
N VAL A 169 2.33 -9.26 -12.48
CA VAL A 169 0.88 -9.31 -12.28
C VAL A 169 0.17 -9.37 -13.64
N ASN A 170 -0.78 -10.29 -13.77
CA ASN A 170 -1.67 -10.34 -14.93
C ASN A 170 -2.94 -9.56 -14.60
N VAL A 171 -3.38 -8.68 -15.51
CA VAL A 171 -4.71 -8.08 -15.41
C VAL A 171 -5.69 -9.02 -16.12
N PHE A 172 -6.64 -9.57 -15.37
CA PHE A 172 -7.59 -10.53 -15.93
C PHE A 172 -8.76 -9.81 -16.62
N PRO A 173 -9.02 -10.07 -17.91
CA PRO A 173 -9.97 -9.28 -18.70
C PRO A 173 -11.45 -9.56 -18.37
N PHE A 174 -11.75 -10.61 -17.62
CA PHE A 174 -13.11 -11.00 -17.26
C PHE A 174 -13.20 -11.23 -15.76
N SER A 175 -13.66 -10.19 -15.07
CA SER A 175 -13.80 -10.16 -13.62
C SER A 175 -15.16 -9.60 -13.24
N LYS A 176 -15.53 -9.66 -11.97
CA LYS A 176 -16.82 -9.11 -11.53
C LYS A 176 -16.83 -7.59 -11.72
N PRO A 177 -17.83 -7.00 -12.39
CA PRO A 177 -17.94 -5.55 -12.48
C PRO A 177 -18.13 -4.93 -11.10
N LEU A 178 -17.37 -3.87 -10.79
CA LEU A 178 -17.61 -3.01 -9.65
C LEU A 178 -18.79 -2.10 -10.01
N PRO A 179 -19.94 -2.13 -9.30
CA PRO A 179 -21.11 -1.37 -9.71
C PRO A 179 -20.89 0.15 -9.70
N ALA A 180 -21.59 0.88 -10.57
CA ALA A 180 -21.51 2.33 -10.60
C ALA A 180 -21.92 2.94 -9.25
N GLY A 181 -21.15 3.92 -8.77
CA GLY A 181 -21.33 4.53 -7.45
C GLY A 181 -20.86 3.66 -6.28
N SER A 182 -20.30 2.47 -6.53
CA SER A 182 -19.67 1.63 -5.52
C SER A 182 -18.16 1.82 -5.51
N THR A 183 -17.51 1.47 -4.41
CA THR A 183 -16.06 1.58 -4.23
C THR A 183 -15.49 0.29 -3.66
N ILE A 184 -14.24 -0.02 -3.99
CA ILE A 184 -13.52 -1.20 -3.51
C ILE A 184 -12.15 -0.81 -2.99
N ARG A 185 -11.79 -1.31 -1.81
CA ARG A 185 -10.55 -0.96 -1.12
C ARG A 185 -9.51 -2.07 -1.25
N LEU A 186 -8.27 -1.65 -1.46
CA LEU A 186 -7.09 -2.46 -1.72
C LEU A 186 -5.95 -1.99 -0.80
N GLY A 187 -6.17 -2.04 0.51
CA GLY A 187 -5.28 -1.43 1.50
C GLY A 187 -5.37 0.10 1.49
N GLU A 188 -4.30 0.78 1.06
CA GLU A 188 -4.25 2.26 1.00
C GLU A 188 -4.84 2.85 -0.28
N ILE A 189 -5.16 1.99 -1.25
CA ILE A 189 -5.75 2.36 -2.52
C ILE A 189 -7.24 2.05 -2.48
N GLU A 190 -8.05 2.94 -3.04
CA GLU A 190 -9.48 2.71 -3.22
C GLU A 190 -9.87 3.10 -4.64
N CYS A 191 -10.72 2.27 -5.26
CA CYS A 191 -11.22 2.49 -6.60
C CYS A 191 -12.74 2.63 -6.59
N ALA A 192 -13.28 3.64 -7.27
CA ALA A 192 -14.69 3.84 -7.51
C ALA A 192 -15.08 3.33 -8.90
N GLY A 193 -16.20 2.62 -8.98
CA GLY A 193 -16.86 2.32 -10.26
C GLY A 193 -17.67 3.54 -10.70
N GLU A 194 -17.34 4.11 -11.85
CA GLU A 194 -18.13 5.17 -12.50
C GLU A 194 -18.86 4.58 -13.71
N THR A 195 -19.96 5.18 -14.13
CA THR A 195 -20.82 4.64 -15.20
C THR A 195 -20.06 4.20 -16.46
N ASP A 196 -18.99 4.92 -16.82
CA ASP A 196 -18.16 4.72 -18.01
C ASP A 196 -16.66 4.52 -17.69
N GLY A 197 -16.32 4.22 -16.43
CA GLY A 197 -14.92 4.20 -16.02
C GLY A 197 -14.64 3.78 -14.59
N ILE A 198 -13.41 4.03 -14.16
CA ILE A 198 -12.91 3.82 -12.81
C ILE A 198 -12.10 5.03 -12.36
N THR A 199 -12.24 5.38 -11.09
CA THR A 199 -11.40 6.38 -10.43
C THR A 199 -10.69 5.73 -9.26
N CYS A 200 -9.36 5.62 -9.32
CA CYS A 200 -8.57 5.06 -8.23
C CYS A 200 -7.73 6.14 -7.55
N VAL A 201 -7.64 6.07 -6.24
CA VAL A 201 -6.87 6.98 -5.39
C VAL A 201 -5.94 6.20 -4.48
N ASN A 202 -4.73 6.73 -4.28
CA ASN A 202 -3.84 6.37 -3.20
C ASN A 202 -3.88 7.49 -2.15
N TYR A 203 -4.48 7.21 -0.99
CA TYR A 203 -4.62 8.19 0.09
C TYR A 203 -3.28 8.60 0.72
N ARG A 204 -2.24 7.75 0.62
CA ARG A 204 -0.93 7.99 1.24
C ARG A 204 -0.21 9.17 0.61
N ASN A 205 -0.25 9.28 -0.71
CA ASN A 205 0.44 10.34 -1.46
C ASN A 205 -0.53 11.29 -2.19
N SER A 206 -1.84 11.09 -2.02
CA SER A 206 -2.90 11.91 -2.64
C SER A 206 -2.78 11.97 -4.17
N THR A 207 -2.35 10.86 -4.77
CA THR A 207 -2.29 10.66 -6.22
C THR A 207 -3.30 9.62 -6.65
N GLY A 208 -3.66 9.63 -7.92
CA GLY A 208 -4.58 8.65 -8.48
C GLY A 208 -4.85 8.92 -9.94
N PHE A 209 -5.87 8.26 -10.48
CA PHE A 209 -6.28 8.46 -11.85
C PHE A 209 -7.79 8.32 -12.00
N GLU A 210 -8.32 8.99 -13.02
CA GLU A 210 -9.60 8.66 -13.63
C GLU A 210 -9.32 8.01 -14.98
N ALA A 211 -9.92 6.87 -15.26
CA ALA A 211 -9.80 6.20 -16.54
C ALA A 211 -11.19 5.83 -17.07
N THR A 212 -11.39 6.05 -18.36
CA THR A 212 -12.51 5.56 -19.15
C THR A 212 -11.96 4.79 -20.35
N ARG A 213 -12.83 4.29 -21.25
CA ARG A 213 -12.37 3.79 -22.56
C ARG A 213 -11.57 4.83 -23.35
N ASP A 214 -11.93 6.11 -23.23
CA ASP A 214 -11.51 7.15 -24.15
C ASP A 214 -10.43 8.08 -23.60
N ALA A 215 -10.25 8.12 -22.28
CA ALA A 215 -9.28 8.99 -21.63
C ALA A 215 -8.65 8.36 -20.37
N LEU A 216 -7.40 8.71 -20.12
CA LEU A 216 -6.71 8.51 -18.83
C LEU A 216 -6.33 9.87 -18.27
N THR A 217 -6.84 10.25 -17.10
CA THR A 217 -6.46 11.50 -16.43
C THR A 217 -5.65 11.19 -15.17
N PRO A 218 -4.33 11.41 -15.16
CA PRO A 218 -3.56 11.36 -13.93
C PRO A 218 -3.93 12.54 -13.02
N LEU A 219 -4.06 12.29 -11.73
CA LEU A 219 -4.50 13.26 -10.74
C LEU A 219 -3.52 13.29 -9.56
N ARG A 220 -3.29 14.50 -9.03
CA ARG A 220 -2.61 14.71 -7.76
C ARG A 220 -3.25 15.87 -7.04
N SER A 221 -3.74 15.62 -5.83
CA SER A 221 -4.22 16.71 -4.96
C SER A 221 -3.02 17.50 -4.43
N PRO A 222 -3.08 18.84 -4.42
CA PRO A 222 -2.06 19.67 -3.75
C PRO A 222 -2.09 19.47 -2.23
N ASP A 223 -3.27 19.20 -1.68
CA ASP A 223 -3.51 18.99 -0.27
C ASP A 223 -3.71 17.49 0.04
N PRO A 224 -3.30 17.01 1.23
CA PRO A 224 -3.54 15.64 1.64
C PRO A 224 -5.03 15.31 1.64
N LEU A 225 -5.40 14.24 0.92
CA LEU A 225 -6.76 13.72 0.97
C LEU A 225 -7.04 13.13 2.36
N PRO A 226 -8.25 13.33 2.91
CA PRO A 226 -8.64 12.69 4.15
C PRO A 226 -8.61 11.17 3.95
N ALA A 227 -7.96 10.47 4.89
CA ALA A 227 -7.99 9.01 4.89
C ALA A 227 -9.43 8.52 5.08
N ASP A 228 -9.82 7.55 4.28
CA ASP A 228 -11.12 6.91 4.42
C ASP A 228 -11.11 5.92 5.60
N SER A 229 -12.03 6.10 6.54
CA SER A 229 -12.15 5.31 7.77
C SER A 229 -13.36 4.37 7.78
N ARG A 230 -14.12 4.28 6.68
CA ARG A 230 -15.25 3.36 6.59
C ARG A 230 -14.77 1.94 6.80
N ALA A 231 -15.48 1.16 7.62
CA ALA A 231 -15.19 -0.26 7.74
C ALA A 231 -15.64 -0.96 6.45
N GLU A 232 -14.77 -1.79 5.89
CA GLU A 232 -15.15 -2.64 4.76
C GLU A 232 -16.25 -3.62 5.19
N PRO A 233 -17.36 -3.71 4.45
CA PRO A 233 -18.38 -4.72 4.73
C PRO A 233 -17.80 -6.13 4.62
N ARG A 234 -18.22 -7.03 5.51
CA ARG A 234 -17.82 -8.45 5.46
C ARG A 234 -19.04 -9.32 5.23
N THR A 235 -19.00 -10.15 4.19
CA THR A 235 -20.03 -11.15 3.95
C THR A 235 -19.82 -12.34 4.88
N PRO A 236 -20.81 -12.73 5.71
CA PRO A 236 -20.69 -13.90 6.57
C PRO A 236 -20.39 -15.17 5.77
N GLY A 237 -19.41 -15.96 6.24
CA GLY A 237 -18.99 -17.20 5.58
C GLY A 237 -18.10 -17.01 4.36
N SER A 238 -17.75 -15.77 3.99
CA SER A 238 -16.73 -15.51 2.98
C SER A 238 -15.37 -16.04 3.43
N LYS A 239 -14.57 -16.52 2.47
CA LYS A 239 -13.16 -16.88 2.68
C LYS A 239 -12.28 -15.65 2.88
N TYR A 240 -12.75 -14.51 2.35
CA TYR A 240 -12.03 -13.24 2.33
C TYR A 240 -12.86 -12.14 3.02
N CYS A 241 -12.22 -11.28 3.81
CA CYS A 241 -12.87 -10.30 4.67
C CYS A 241 -12.27 -8.88 4.55
N GLY A 242 -11.63 -8.59 3.42
CA GLY A 242 -10.96 -7.31 3.20
C GLY A 242 -9.54 -7.24 3.75
N ALA A 243 -8.79 -6.24 3.29
CA ALA A 243 -7.43 -6.00 3.76
C ALA A 243 -7.47 -5.33 5.15
N LEU A 244 -7.12 -6.07 6.20
CA LEU A 244 -7.09 -5.53 7.57
C LEU A 244 -5.79 -4.82 7.89
N VAL A 245 -4.72 -5.15 7.18
CA VAL A 245 -3.37 -4.63 7.38
C VAL A 245 -2.94 -3.90 6.12
N THR A 246 -2.64 -2.61 6.25
CA THR A 246 -2.14 -1.77 5.16
C THR A 246 -0.63 -1.71 5.16
N GLU A 247 -0.03 -1.35 4.02
CA GLU A 247 1.43 -1.18 3.90
C GLU A 247 1.97 -0.19 4.94
N ARG A 248 1.33 0.97 5.10
CA ARG A 248 1.69 1.96 6.12
C ARG A 248 1.57 1.44 7.55
N ALA A 249 0.58 0.61 7.88
CA ALA A 249 0.47 0.03 9.21
C ALA A 249 1.66 -0.88 9.53
N VAL A 250 2.13 -1.63 8.53
CA VAL A 250 3.32 -2.49 8.66
C VAL A 250 4.60 -1.66 8.76
N GLU A 251 4.76 -0.60 7.97
CA GLU A 251 5.90 0.31 8.08
C GLU A 251 5.99 0.93 9.48
N GLN A 252 4.89 1.47 9.99
CA GLN A 252 4.83 2.07 11.32
C GLN A 252 5.14 1.05 12.42
N ALA A 253 4.62 -0.18 12.30
CA ALA A 253 4.91 -1.27 13.22
C ALA A 253 6.39 -1.70 13.18
N ALA A 254 7.00 -1.72 11.99
CA ALA A 254 8.43 -2.02 11.83
C ALA A 254 9.30 -0.94 12.51
N GLU A 255 9.00 0.35 12.25
CA GLU A 255 9.69 1.48 12.87
C GLU A 255 9.57 1.48 14.40
N GLN A 256 8.39 1.14 14.92
CA GLN A 256 8.15 1.03 16.35
C GLN A 256 8.93 -0.14 16.99
N SER A 257 9.03 -1.28 16.29
CA SER A 257 9.65 -2.50 16.81
C SER A 257 11.18 -2.45 16.78
N TRP A 258 11.73 -1.85 15.73
CA TRP A 258 13.17 -1.86 15.47
C TRP A 258 13.69 -0.45 15.14
N PRO A 259 13.65 0.51 16.08
CA PRO A 259 14.04 1.89 15.81
C PRO A 259 15.54 2.05 15.51
N THR A 260 16.38 1.15 16.04
CA THR A 260 17.84 1.20 15.92
C THR A 260 18.37 0.61 14.62
N THR A 261 17.56 -0.07 13.82
CA THR A 261 18.03 -0.57 12.52
C THR A 261 18.32 0.58 11.55
N GLY A 262 17.99 1.82 11.90
CA GLY A 262 18.27 3.02 11.10
C GLY A 262 17.13 3.29 10.11
N LYS A 263 17.13 4.49 9.50
CA LYS A 263 16.27 4.87 8.37
C LYS A 263 16.68 4.06 7.13
N LEU A 264 16.57 2.74 7.20
CA LEU A 264 16.93 1.84 6.13
C LEU A 264 15.91 2.05 5.02
N GLY A 265 16.39 2.64 3.93
CA GLY A 265 15.59 2.88 2.74
C GLY A 265 15.00 1.56 2.25
N HIS A 266 13.68 1.58 2.07
CA HIS A 266 12.88 0.59 1.36
C HIS A 266 12.70 -0.76 2.10
N TRP A 267 11.78 -0.76 3.06
CA TRP A 267 11.09 -1.99 3.42
C TRP A 267 10.21 -2.40 2.23
N ARG A 268 10.32 -3.67 1.81
CA ARG A 268 9.28 -4.34 1.03
C ARG A 268 8.44 -5.12 2.01
N LEU A 269 7.14 -4.89 1.95
CA LEU A 269 6.22 -5.53 2.85
C LEU A 269 5.54 -6.66 2.08
N ASP A 270 5.48 -7.84 2.67
CA ASP A 270 4.66 -8.92 2.16
C ASP A 270 3.69 -9.29 3.28
N VAL A 271 2.40 -9.02 3.08
CA VAL A 271 1.37 -9.51 4.00
C VAL A 271 0.97 -10.89 3.51
N ALA A 272 1.10 -11.91 4.35
CA ALA A 272 0.64 -13.25 3.99
C ALA A 272 -0.90 -13.24 3.97
N ASN A 273 -1.50 -13.46 2.79
CA ASN A 273 -2.94 -13.56 2.59
C ASN A 273 -3.73 -12.36 3.19
N PRO A 274 -3.48 -11.13 2.73
CA PRO A 274 -3.97 -9.90 3.37
C PRO A 274 -5.49 -9.81 3.47
N TYR A 275 -6.19 -10.52 2.58
CA TYR A 275 -7.64 -10.51 2.48
C TYR A 275 -8.34 -11.64 3.24
N THR A 276 -7.61 -12.54 3.91
CA THR A 276 -8.25 -13.64 4.65
C THR A 276 -9.04 -13.13 5.86
N CYS A 277 -10.06 -13.90 6.24
CA CYS A 277 -10.84 -13.65 7.46
C CYS A 277 -10.11 -14.02 8.76
N ALA A 278 -8.82 -14.32 8.71
CA ALA A 278 -8.03 -14.59 9.90
C ALA A 278 -7.94 -13.33 10.77
N ASP A 279 -8.31 -13.44 12.05
CA ASP A 279 -8.14 -12.35 13.00
C ASP A 279 -6.65 -12.03 13.19
N VAL A 280 -5.80 -13.05 13.27
CA VAL A 280 -4.34 -12.89 13.39
C VAL A 280 -3.69 -12.96 12.00
N GLN A 281 -3.02 -11.88 11.61
CA GLN A 281 -2.33 -11.76 10.33
C GLN A 281 -0.84 -11.45 10.55
N PRO A 282 0.08 -12.33 10.10
CA PRO A 282 1.50 -12.00 10.06
C PRO A 282 1.82 -11.16 8.81
N ALA A 283 2.56 -10.08 9.02
CA ALA A 283 3.18 -9.31 7.95
C ALA A 283 4.70 -9.47 8.02
N MET A 284 5.31 -9.72 6.86
CA MET A 284 6.75 -9.82 6.69
C MET A 284 7.28 -8.46 6.27
N ALA A 285 8.03 -7.82 7.16
CA ALA A 285 8.83 -6.65 6.83
C ALA A 285 10.17 -7.14 6.29
N ARG A 286 10.35 -7.04 4.96
CA ARG A 286 11.61 -7.41 4.29
C ARG A 286 12.45 -6.19 4.04
N ARG A 287 13.75 -6.30 4.28
CA ARG A 287 14.71 -5.29 3.86
C ARG A 287 15.13 -5.58 2.42
N GLU A 288 14.88 -4.67 1.50
CA GLU A 288 15.44 -4.75 0.15
C GLU A 288 16.91 -4.27 0.19
N GLN A 289 17.77 -4.89 -0.61
CA GLN A 289 19.23 -4.84 -0.52
C GLN A 289 19.88 -3.47 -0.24
N TYR A 290 21.03 -3.52 0.46
CA TYR A 290 22.10 -2.54 0.38
C TYR A 290 23.19 -3.07 -0.57
N GLN A 291 23.55 -2.32 -1.63
CA GLN A 291 24.70 -2.61 -2.51
C GLN A 291 24.68 -3.94 -3.31
N GLY A 292 23.54 -4.38 -3.86
CA GLY A 292 23.55 -5.45 -4.86
C GLY A 292 23.50 -6.89 -4.31
N GLN A 293 23.45 -7.11 -2.98
CA GLN A 293 23.32 -8.44 -2.36
C GLN A 293 21.95 -8.67 -1.68
N THR A 294 21.23 -9.74 -2.09
CA THR A 294 19.85 -10.04 -1.66
C THR A 294 19.89 -10.67 -0.29
N LEU A 295 19.90 -9.84 0.74
CA LEU A 295 19.65 -10.29 2.09
C LEU A 295 18.14 -10.20 2.33
N TRP A 296 17.48 -11.35 2.35
CA TRP A 296 16.09 -11.48 2.77
C TRP A 296 16.01 -11.43 4.31
N SER A 297 16.46 -10.34 4.91
CA SER A 297 16.25 -10.14 6.34
C SER A 297 14.77 -9.81 6.53
N VAL A 298 14.08 -10.65 7.31
CA VAL A 298 12.64 -10.53 7.51
C VAL A 298 12.34 -10.38 9.00
N GLY A 299 11.71 -9.27 9.34
CA GLY A 299 10.98 -9.13 10.59
C GLY A 299 9.55 -9.63 10.38
N VAL A 300 9.03 -10.43 11.31
CA VAL A 300 7.60 -10.81 11.31
C VAL A 300 6.88 -9.95 12.32
N LEU A 301 5.90 -9.20 11.86
CA LEU A 301 5.02 -8.33 12.64
C LEU A 301 3.65 -8.98 12.71
N ILE A 302 3.06 -9.08 13.90
CA ILE A 302 1.76 -9.70 14.09
C ILE A 302 0.71 -8.63 14.29
N PHE A 303 -0.41 -8.78 13.58
CA PHE A 303 -1.60 -7.96 13.68
C PHE A 303 -2.77 -8.80 14.15
N ASP A 304 -3.56 -8.30 15.09
CA ASP A 304 -4.83 -8.88 15.54
C ASP A 304 -5.95 -7.92 15.14
N LYS A 305 -6.84 -8.37 14.25
CA LYS A 305 -7.95 -7.59 13.67
C LYS A 305 -7.47 -6.27 13.07
N GLY A 306 -6.33 -6.32 12.36
CA GLY A 306 -5.69 -5.15 11.75
C GLY A 306 -4.89 -4.26 12.71
N ARG A 307 -4.91 -4.53 14.02
CA ARG A 307 -4.13 -3.78 15.01
C ARG A 307 -2.79 -4.46 15.27
N PHE A 308 -1.71 -3.70 15.21
CA PHE A 308 -0.39 -4.19 15.57
C PHE A 308 -0.33 -4.61 17.05
N VAL A 309 0.10 -5.85 17.32
CA VAL A 309 0.22 -6.43 18.68
C VAL A 309 1.66 -6.71 19.11
N GLY A 310 2.61 -6.68 18.19
CA GLY A 310 4.03 -6.87 18.46
C GLY A 310 4.75 -7.66 17.37
N PRO A 311 6.08 -7.65 17.37
CA PRO A 311 6.85 -8.53 16.51
C PRO A 311 6.80 -9.97 17.04
N ALA A 312 6.91 -10.96 16.15
CA ALA A 312 6.96 -12.37 16.52
C ALA A 312 8.27 -12.76 17.22
N THR A 313 9.34 -12.01 16.94
CA THR A 313 10.66 -12.15 17.54
C THR A 313 11.18 -10.79 17.98
N ASP A 314 12.07 -10.75 18.96
CA ASP A 314 12.69 -9.51 19.44
C ASP A 314 13.60 -8.85 18.38
N ARG A 315 14.10 -9.65 17.43
CA ARG A 315 15.00 -9.24 16.35
C ARG A 315 14.60 -9.86 15.00
N PRO A 316 14.95 -9.23 13.87
CA PRO A 316 14.78 -9.83 12.55
C PRO A 316 15.74 -11.02 12.32
N TYR A 317 15.34 -11.95 11.47
CA TYR A 317 16.12 -13.14 11.10
C TYR A 317 16.18 -13.30 9.58
N ASP A 318 17.23 -13.93 9.07
CA ASP A 318 17.39 -14.18 7.64
C ASP A 318 16.40 -15.25 7.16
N ASN A 319 15.67 -14.93 6.08
CA ASN A 319 14.61 -15.75 5.48
C ASN A 319 13.53 -16.20 6.48
N LEU A 320 13.27 -15.42 7.53
CA LEU A 320 12.14 -15.68 8.41
C LEU A 320 10.84 -15.51 7.62
N SER A 321 9.94 -16.48 7.74
CA SER A 321 8.58 -16.40 7.17
C SER A 321 7.56 -16.81 8.22
N ALA A 322 6.32 -16.39 8.00
CA ALA A 322 5.23 -16.65 8.92
C ALA A 322 3.93 -16.90 8.17
N GLU A 323 3.17 -17.87 8.68
CA GLU A 323 1.84 -18.21 8.19
C GLU A 323 0.89 -18.38 9.39
N PRO A 324 -0.37 -17.95 9.31
CA PRO A 324 -1.38 -18.34 10.29
C PRO A 324 -1.47 -19.87 10.39
N ASP A 325 -1.69 -20.39 11.58
CA ASP A 325 -2.00 -21.81 11.74
C ASP A 325 -3.44 -22.08 11.28
N PRO A 326 -3.68 -23.10 10.43
CA PRO A 326 -5.02 -23.40 9.91
C PRO A 326 -5.97 -23.95 10.99
N ASP A 327 -5.42 -24.55 12.06
CA ASP A 327 -6.20 -25.25 13.08
C ASP A 327 -6.43 -24.38 14.34
N ASP A 328 -5.59 -23.35 14.56
CA ASP A 328 -5.73 -22.40 15.66
C ASP A 328 -5.55 -20.95 15.15
N PRO A 329 -6.62 -20.15 15.09
CA PRO A 329 -6.59 -18.79 14.55
C PRO A 329 -5.78 -17.81 15.41
N THR A 330 -5.34 -18.21 16.60
CA THR A 330 -4.47 -17.41 17.47
C THR A 330 -2.99 -17.71 17.27
N LEU A 331 -2.65 -18.80 16.56
CA LEU A 331 -1.29 -19.25 16.34
C LEU A 331 -0.74 -18.79 14.99
N VAL A 332 0.54 -18.50 14.99
CA VAL A 332 1.34 -18.21 13.80
C VAL A 332 2.53 -19.14 13.80
N ARG A 333 2.72 -19.86 12.69
CA ARG A 333 3.88 -20.73 12.46
C ARG A 333 4.99 -19.91 11.85
N LEU A 334 6.13 -19.88 12.52
CA LEU A 334 7.35 -19.23 12.07
C LEU A 334 8.28 -20.27 11.44
N ARG A 335 8.89 -19.95 10.30
CA ARG A 335 9.93 -20.76 9.67
C ARG A 335 11.21 -19.96 9.52
N PHE A 336 12.32 -20.53 10.01
CA PHE A 336 13.65 -19.94 10.01
C PHE A 336 14.56 -20.69 9.04
N ALA A 337 15.38 -19.99 8.28
CA ALA A 337 16.52 -20.62 7.61
C ALA A 337 17.68 -20.83 8.62
N LEU A 338 18.37 -21.96 8.50
CA LEU A 338 19.47 -22.34 9.38
C LEU A 338 20.82 -22.23 8.67
N LYS A 339 21.87 -21.84 9.41
CA LYS A 339 23.24 -21.65 8.88
C LYS A 339 23.83 -22.89 8.18
N GLN A 340 23.46 -24.09 8.62
CA GLN A 340 23.97 -25.35 8.06
C GLN A 340 23.21 -25.82 6.81
N GLY A 341 22.29 -24.98 6.30
CA GLY A 341 21.27 -25.41 5.34
C GLY A 341 20.09 -26.06 6.07
N GLY A 342 18.91 -25.99 5.45
CA GLY A 342 17.66 -26.48 6.03
C GLY A 342 16.82 -25.39 6.72
N SER A 343 15.75 -25.83 7.37
CA SER A 343 14.76 -24.96 8.02
C SER A 343 14.41 -25.44 9.42
N GLY A 344 14.25 -24.51 10.36
CA GLY A 344 13.66 -24.75 11.66
C GLY A 344 12.29 -24.08 11.79
N SER A 345 11.49 -24.49 12.78
CA SER A 345 10.19 -23.88 13.05
C SER A 345 10.01 -23.52 14.51
N ALA A 346 9.26 -22.45 14.76
CA ALA A 346 8.73 -22.11 16.08
C ALA A 346 7.28 -21.63 15.92
N ARG A 347 6.53 -21.57 17.02
CA ARG A 347 5.18 -21.00 17.04
C ARG A 347 5.15 -19.75 17.89
N ALA A 348 4.38 -18.77 17.44
CA ALA A 348 3.98 -17.62 18.21
C ALA A 348 2.45 -17.64 18.39
N GLN A 349 1.97 -17.16 19.53
CA GLN A 349 0.54 -17.02 19.82
C GLN A 349 0.20 -15.56 20.09
N CYS A 350 -0.90 -15.08 19.50
CA CYS A 350 -1.52 -13.84 19.92
C CYS A 350 -2.46 -14.11 21.10
N ARG A 351 -2.17 -13.55 22.26
CA ARG A 351 -3.00 -13.68 23.46
C ARG A 351 -3.06 -12.36 24.21
N ASP A 352 -4.27 -11.92 24.54
CA ASP A 352 -4.52 -10.67 25.28
C ASP A 352 -3.86 -9.43 24.62
N GLY A 353 -3.90 -9.38 23.28
CA GLY A 353 -3.32 -8.29 22.49
C GLY A 353 -1.79 -8.25 22.49
N LYS A 354 -1.13 -9.38 22.80
CA LYS A 354 0.33 -9.51 22.81
C LYS A 354 0.76 -10.78 22.08
N VAL A 355 1.95 -10.73 21.50
CA VAL A 355 2.59 -11.90 20.90
C VAL A 355 3.44 -12.61 21.95
N VAL A 356 3.27 -13.92 22.06
CA VAL A 356 4.07 -14.80 22.93
C VAL A 356 4.69 -15.89 22.07
N LEU A 357 6.02 -15.97 22.06
CA LEU A 357 6.72 -17.08 21.42
C LEU A 357 6.57 -18.33 22.30
N LEU A 358 6.03 -19.41 21.74
CA LEU A 358 5.73 -20.65 22.47
C LEU A 358 6.90 -21.62 22.47
N ASP A 359 7.69 -21.61 21.40
CA ASP A 359 8.82 -22.51 21.21
C ASP A 359 10.13 -21.71 21.23
N SER A 360 11.25 -22.34 21.60
CA SER A 360 12.56 -21.70 21.45
C SER A 360 12.90 -21.49 19.97
N ILE A 361 13.61 -20.40 19.67
CA ILE A 361 14.13 -20.16 18.32
C ILE A 361 15.09 -21.31 17.96
N PRO A 362 14.94 -21.96 16.78
CA PRO A 362 15.77 -23.10 16.41
C PRO A 362 17.27 -22.78 16.45
N ASP A 363 18.06 -23.73 16.97
CA ASP A 363 19.51 -23.63 16.96
C ASP A 363 20.03 -23.45 15.52
N GLY A 364 20.93 -22.49 15.34
CA GLY A 364 21.49 -22.16 14.03
C GLY A 364 20.65 -21.20 13.17
N ALA A 365 19.50 -20.70 13.68
CA ALA A 365 18.81 -19.57 13.06
C ALA A 365 19.72 -18.34 13.00
N GLN A 366 19.78 -17.69 11.84
CA GLN A 366 20.68 -16.55 11.62
C GLN A 366 19.94 -15.24 11.87
N GLN A 367 20.38 -14.47 12.87
CA GLN A 367 19.91 -13.10 13.07
C GLN A 367 20.35 -12.23 11.90
N ALA A 368 19.43 -11.41 11.42
CA ALA A 368 19.73 -10.40 10.44
C ALA A 368 20.63 -9.29 11.06
N PRO A 369 21.52 -8.68 10.27
CA PRO A 369 22.46 -7.66 10.74
C PRO A 369 21.81 -6.33 11.14
#